data_AF-A0A658KES5-F1
#
_entry.id   AF-A0A658KES5-F1
#
_cell.length_a   1.000
_cell.length_b   1.000
_cell.length_c   1.000
_cell.angle_alpha   90.00
_cell.angle_beta   90.00
_cell.angle_gamma   90.00
#
_symmetry.space_group_name_H-M   'P 1'
#
loop_
_entity.id
_entity.type
_entity.pdbx_description
1 polymer ?
#
loop_
_entity_poly.entity_id
_entity_poly.type
_entity_poly.pdbx_seq_one_letter_code
_entity_poly.pdbx_strand_id
1 'polypeptide(L)'
;MSNWYLINHNPKAVQGIIFRIRALGAEDVYSPANLKITKRLDCNGVRTSETQLFPGYLFVKLNPEVLHTSIVLQVSGVKEFVSFGGVLATVSDCLIEAIKSSLLVRVDKKVTQIECRGVHPELLVQLESITLIKSSLDRQAALFKLLQEESRILNRDDSRVVSVIDRPFVNELIS
;
A
#
# COMPACT_ATOMS: atom_id res chain seq x y z
N MET A 1 -16.45 -0.09 -13.30
CA MET A 1 -15.51 -0.94 -12.51
C MET A 1 -14.43 -0.05 -11.93
N SER A 2 -14.07 -0.27 -10.66
CA SER A 2 -13.18 0.63 -9.91
C SER A 2 -11.76 0.10 -9.90
N ASN A 3 -10.79 0.97 -10.14
CA ASN A 3 -9.37 0.63 -10.18
C ASN A 3 -8.57 1.52 -9.24
N TRP A 4 -7.49 0.98 -8.69
CA TRP A 4 -6.49 1.79 -8.02
C TRP A 4 -5.55 2.42 -9.03
N TYR A 5 -5.25 3.70 -8.81
CA TYR A 5 -4.28 4.47 -9.56
C TYR A 5 -3.25 5.07 -8.61
N LEU A 6 -2.06 5.36 -9.14
CA LEU A 6 -1.02 6.08 -8.42
C LEU A 6 -0.91 7.50 -8.96
N ILE A 7 -0.99 8.51 -8.08
CA ILE A 7 -0.82 9.91 -8.43
C ILE A 7 0.45 10.50 -7.81
N ASN A 8 1.10 11.40 -8.53
CA ASN A 8 2.15 12.26 -8.03
C ASN A 8 1.53 13.55 -7.49
N HIS A 9 1.94 13.97 -6.31
CA HIS A 9 1.41 15.13 -5.64
C HIS A 9 2.47 15.94 -4.90
N ASN A 10 2.11 17.16 -4.47
CA ASN A 10 2.94 17.95 -3.56
C ASN A 10 2.94 17.31 -2.15
N PRO A 11 4.09 16.83 -1.65
CA PRO A 11 4.16 16.16 -0.35
C PRO A 11 3.70 17.04 0.82
N LYS A 12 3.85 18.36 0.71
CA LYS A 12 3.51 19.32 1.78
C LYS A 12 2.00 19.49 1.97
N ALA A 13 1.19 19.14 0.98
CA ALA A 13 -0.25 19.36 0.98
C ALA A 13 -1.06 18.05 1.06
N VAL A 14 -0.42 16.93 1.43
CA VAL A 14 -1.00 15.58 1.35
C VAL A 14 -2.39 15.47 1.99
N GLN A 15 -2.57 15.98 3.21
CA GLN A 15 -3.85 15.87 3.93
C GLN A 15 -4.97 16.64 3.23
N GLY A 16 -4.67 17.84 2.72
CA GLY A 16 -5.64 18.63 1.95
C GLY A 16 -6.00 17.98 0.63
N ILE A 17 -5.04 17.33 -0.03
CA ILE A 17 -5.28 16.58 -1.27
C ILE A 17 -6.16 15.36 -0.99
N ILE A 18 -5.84 14.56 0.04
CA ILE A 18 -6.65 13.40 0.45
C ILE A 18 -8.09 13.83 0.74
N PHE A 19 -8.27 14.91 1.52
CA PHE A 19 -9.59 15.43 1.84
C PHE A 19 -10.38 15.82 0.58
N ARG A 20 -9.77 16.58 -0.33
CA ARG A 20 -10.42 17.02 -1.58
C ARG A 20 -10.78 15.85 -2.49
N ILE A 21 -9.87 14.90 -2.67
CA ILE A 21 -10.11 13.72 -3.52
C ILE A 21 -11.26 12.87 -2.97
N ARG A 22 -11.31 12.66 -1.65
CA ARG A 22 -12.44 11.96 -1.01
C ARG A 22 -13.75 12.73 -1.17
N ALA A 23 -13.73 14.05 -0.99
CA ALA A 23 -14.91 14.90 -1.17
C ALA A 23 -15.44 14.90 -2.62
N LEU A 24 -14.58 14.65 -3.62
CA LEU A 24 -14.95 14.49 -5.02
C LEU A 24 -15.57 13.12 -5.35
N GLY A 25 -15.63 12.19 -4.39
CA GLY A 25 -16.24 10.87 -4.56
C GLY A 25 -15.26 9.75 -4.92
N ALA A 26 -13.96 9.89 -4.61
CA ALA A 26 -13.06 8.76 -4.67
C ALA A 26 -13.50 7.67 -3.67
N GLU A 27 -13.49 6.40 -4.10
CA GLU A 27 -13.94 5.28 -3.26
C GLU A 27 -13.01 5.07 -2.08
N ASP A 28 -11.70 5.15 -2.32
CA ASP A 28 -10.69 5.04 -1.29
C ASP A 28 -9.43 5.82 -1.67
N VAL A 29 -8.67 6.24 -0.66
CA VAL A 29 -7.41 6.94 -0.79
C VAL A 29 -6.44 6.41 0.26
N TYR A 30 -5.31 5.87 -0.20
CA TYR A 30 -4.33 5.22 0.64
C TYR A 30 -2.94 5.83 0.48
N SER A 31 -2.31 6.16 1.61
CA SER A 31 -0.93 6.64 1.68
C SER A 31 -0.16 5.78 2.68
N PRO A 32 0.66 4.82 2.21
CA PRO A 32 1.49 4.01 3.08
C PRO A 32 2.47 4.91 3.85
N ALA A 33 2.66 4.65 5.14
CA ALA A 33 3.48 5.48 6.01
C ALA A 33 4.40 4.65 6.92
N ASN A 34 5.56 5.21 7.22
CA ASN A 34 6.50 4.72 8.23
C ASN A 34 6.16 5.37 9.57
N LEU A 35 5.94 4.53 10.58
CA LEU A 35 5.77 4.96 11.95
C LEU A 35 7.13 4.95 12.66
N LYS A 36 7.54 6.08 13.22
CA LYS A 36 8.73 6.18 14.07
C LYS A 36 8.32 6.63 15.47
N ILE A 37 8.54 5.76 16.45
CA ILE A 37 8.31 6.05 17.87
C ILE A 37 9.67 6.35 18.51
N THR A 38 9.85 7.55 19.03
CA THR A 38 11.06 7.94 19.77
C THR A 38 10.72 8.33 21.20
N LYS A 39 11.53 7.92 22.16
CA LYS A 39 11.39 8.40 23.55
C LYS A 39 11.66 9.91 23.58
N ARG A 40 10.86 10.63 24.35
CA ARG A 40 11.08 12.05 24.60
C ARG A 40 12.25 12.23 25.57
N LEU A 41 13.09 13.22 25.30
CA LEU A 41 14.23 13.54 26.17
C LEU A 41 13.81 14.40 27.37
N ASP A 42 12.75 15.18 27.19
CA ASP A 42 12.23 16.17 28.15
C ASP A 42 11.23 15.58 29.17
N CYS A 43 10.70 14.38 28.92
CA CYS A 43 9.71 13.75 29.79
C CYS A 43 9.67 12.23 29.61
N ASN A 44 9.02 11.52 30.52
CA ASN A 44 8.81 10.06 30.42
C ASN A 44 7.71 9.68 29.41
N GLY A 45 7.68 10.38 28.26
CA GLY A 45 6.74 10.16 27.17
C GLY A 45 7.40 9.61 25.91
N VAL A 46 6.57 9.25 24.93
CA VAL A 46 7.00 8.88 23.58
C VAL A 46 6.44 9.87 22.57
N ARG A 47 7.17 10.09 21.48
CA ARG A 47 6.74 10.85 20.31
C ARG A 47 6.60 9.90 19.15
N THR A 48 5.40 9.85 18.57
CA THR A 48 5.13 9.12 17.34
C THR A 48 5.17 10.11 16.19
N SER A 49 6.04 9.88 15.21
CA SER A 49 6.08 10.62 13.96
C SER A 49 5.77 9.69 12.80
N GLU A 50 4.84 10.10 11.95
CA GLU A 50 4.45 9.40 10.74
C GLU A 50 5.04 10.12 9.52
N THR A 51 5.69 9.37 8.64
CA THR A 51 6.21 9.90 7.37
C THR A 51 5.77 9.01 6.22
N GLN A 52 5.38 9.60 5.08
CA GLN A 52 5.00 8.81 3.91
C GLN A 52 6.12 7.84 3.51
N LEU A 53 5.78 6.57 3.30
CA LEU A 53 6.69 5.55 2.79
C LEU A 53 7.18 5.93 1.40
N PHE A 54 6.27 6.45 0.57
CA PHE A 54 6.53 6.96 -0.78
C PHE A 54 6.16 8.45 -0.85
N PRO A 55 7.03 9.37 -0.40
CA PRO A 55 6.72 10.79 -0.38
C PRO A 55 6.30 11.31 -1.75
N GLY A 56 5.21 12.08 -1.82
CA GLY A 56 4.71 12.63 -3.07
C GLY A 56 3.95 11.65 -3.95
N TYR A 57 3.71 10.42 -3.48
CA TYR A 57 2.85 9.46 -4.15
C TYR A 57 1.65 9.08 -3.28
N LEU A 58 0.50 8.92 -3.93
CA LEU A 58 -0.76 8.59 -3.28
C LEU A 58 -1.54 7.59 -4.12
N PHE A 59 -2.04 6.53 -3.49
CA PHE A 59 -2.92 5.56 -4.14
C PHE A 59 -4.36 6.04 -4.02
N VAL A 60 -5.09 6.00 -5.12
CA VAL A 60 -6.49 6.46 -5.19
C VAL A 60 -7.32 5.42 -5.93
N LYS A 61 -8.38 4.94 -5.30
CA LYS A 61 -9.36 4.04 -5.92
C LYS A 61 -10.46 4.87 -6.55
N LEU A 62 -10.62 4.75 -7.87
CA LEU A 62 -11.55 5.53 -8.66
C LEU A 62 -12.48 4.59 -9.44
N ASN A 63 -13.77 4.94 -9.45
CA ASN A 63 -14.70 4.45 -10.44
C ASN A 63 -14.85 5.52 -11.55
N PRO A 64 -14.38 5.27 -12.78
CA PRO A 64 -14.45 6.27 -13.86
C PRO A 64 -15.87 6.75 -14.18
N GLU A 65 -16.90 5.97 -13.85
CA GLU A 65 -18.32 6.34 -14.02
C GLU A 65 -18.78 7.41 -13.00
N VAL A 66 -18.11 7.49 -11.85
CA VAL A 66 -18.43 8.42 -10.75
C VAL A 66 -17.45 9.59 -10.73
N LEU A 67 -16.15 9.30 -10.79
CA LEU A 67 -15.07 10.28 -10.72
C LEU A 67 -14.00 9.96 -11.76
N HIS A 68 -13.97 10.76 -12.83
CA HIS A 68 -12.98 10.62 -13.89
C HIS A 68 -11.59 11.10 -13.44
N THR A 69 -10.53 10.46 -13.94
CA THR A 69 -9.12 10.78 -13.61
C THR A 69 -8.76 12.24 -13.93
N SER A 70 -9.34 12.81 -14.99
CA SER A 70 -9.16 14.22 -15.36
C SER A 70 -9.61 15.20 -14.28
N ILE A 71 -10.66 14.88 -13.51
CA ILE A 71 -11.15 15.73 -12.43
C ILE A 71 -10.15 15.71 -11.25
N VAL A 72 -9.59 14.53 -10.95
CA VAL A 72 -8.55 14.38 -9.92
C VAL A 72 -7.30 15.18 -10.26
N LEU A 73 -6.91 15.25 -11.55
CA LEU A 73 -5.79 16.09 -12.01
C LEU A 73 -6.01 17.59 -11.77
N GLN A 74 -7.26 18.06 -11.70
CA GLN A 74 -7.57 19.46 -11.44
C GLN A 74 -7.46 19.83 -9.94
N VAL A 75 -7.31 18.83 -9.05
CA VAL A 75 -7.13 19.09 -7.63
C VAL A 75 -5.78 19.78 -7.41
N SER A 76 -5.82 21.00 -6.88
CA SER A 76 -4.60 21.76 -6.57
C SER A 76 -3.66 20.96 -5.66
N GLY A 77 -2.43 20.77 -6.15
CA GLY A 77 -1.40 19.97 -5.48
C GLY A 77 -1.21 18.57 -6.08
N VAL A 78 -2.13 18.07 -6.89
CA VAL A 78 -1.92 16.91 -7.76
C VAL A 78 -1.14 17.37 -9.00
N LYS A 79 -0.14 16.58 -9.41
CA LYS A 79 0.72 16.90 -10.56
C LYS A 79 0.36 16.06 -11.78
N GLU A 80 0.34 14.74 -11.61
CA GLU A 80 0.15 13.80 -12.69
C GLU A 80 -0.29 12.44 -12.16
N PHE A 81 -0.88 11.63 -13.03
CA PHE A 81 -1.02 10.20 -12.80
C PHE A 81 0.25 9.50 -13.26
N VAL A 82 0.70 8.51 -12.50
CA VAL A 82 1.81 7.64 -12.91
C VAL A 82 1.33 6.82 -14.11
N SER A 83 2.16 6.77 -15.15
CA SER A 83 1.88 6.01 -16.37
C SER A 83 3.15 5.30 -16.84
N PHE A 84 2.95 4.16 -17.49
CA PHE A 84 4.02 3.38 -18.11
C PHE A 84 3.69 3.24 -19.60
N GLY A 85 4.59 3.71 -20.47
CA GLY A 85 4.37 3.66 -21.93
C GLY A 85 3.12 4.42 -22.40
N GLY A 86 2.72 5.50 -21.71
CA GLY A 86 1.53 6.28 -22.03
C GLY A 86 0.21 5.71 -21.50
N VAL A 87 0.25 4.57 -20.80
CA VAL A 87 -0.93 3.97 -20.16
C VAL A 87 -0.89 4.22 -18.66
N LEU A 88 -2.00 4.68 -18.09
CA LEU A 88 -2.09 4.92 -16.64
C LEU A 88 -1.77 3.64 -15.86
N ALA A 89 -0.89 3.76 -14.87
CA ALA A 89 -0.56 2.67 -13.98
C ALA A 89 -1.78 2.32 -13.12
N THR A 90 -2.28 1.10 -13.28
CA THR A 90 -3.30 0.52 -12.42
C THR A 90 -2.63 -0.39 -11.40
N VAL A 91 -3.20 -0.45 -10.20
CA VAL A 91 -2.70 -1.27 -9.09
C VAL A 91 -3.78 -2.27 -8.71
N SER A 92 -3.42 -3.52 -8.45
CA SER A 92 -4.42 -4.50 -8.00
C SER A 92 -4.83 -4.25 -6.54
N ASP A 93 -6.06 -4.62 -6.19
CA ASP A 93 -6.47 -4.66 -4.78
C ASP A 93 -5.55 -5.59 -3.97
N CYS A 94 -5.07 -6.70 -4.56
CA CYS A 94 -4.14 -7.63 -3.92
C CYS A 94 -2.85 -6.95 -3.47
N LEU A 95 -2.25 -6.09 -4.30
CA LEU A 95 -1.03 -5.38 -3.93
C LEU A 95 -1.29 -4.33 -2.85
N ILE A 96 -2.42 -3.61 -2.91
CA ILE A 96 -2.79 -2.64 -1.87
C ILE A 96 -2.95 -3.33 -0.51
N GLU A 97 -3.64 -4.47 -0.46
CA GLU A 97 -3.83 -5.26 0.76
C GLU A 97 -2.52 -5.89 1.25
N ALA A 98 -1.64 -6.32 0.33
CA ALA A 98 -0.29 -6.78 0.67
C ALA A 98 0.54 -5.67 1.33
N ILE A 99 0.50 -4.44 0.78
CA ILE A 99 1.18 -3.28 1.36
C ILE A 99 0.63 -3.00 2.77
N LYS A 100 -0.70 -2.91 2.93
CA LYS A 100 -1.34 -2.67 4.24
C LYS A 100 -0.90 -3.72 5.27
N SER A 101 -0.98 -5.00 4.90
CA SER A 101 -0.64 -6.12 5.78
C SER A 101 0.84 -6.11 6.17
N SER A 102 1.75 -5.88 5.21
CA SER A 102 3.19 -5.80 5.47
C SER A 102 3.56 -4.70 6.47
N LEU A 103 2.83 -3.60 6.47
CA LEU A 103 3.06 -2.48 7.38
C LEU A 103 2.44 -2.69 8.77
N LEU A 104 1.30 -3.38 8.86
CA LEU A 104 0.66 -3.72 10.15
C LEU A 104 1.56 -4.61 11.01
N VAL A 105 2.16 -5.67 10.44
CA VAL A 105 3.10 -6.57 11.14
C VAL A 105 4.26 -5.80 11.78
N ARG A 106 4.72 -4.73 11.14
CA ARG A 106 5.86 -3.94 11.65
C ARG A 106 5.49 -3.04 12.81
N VAL A 107 4.26 -2.53 12.83
CA VAL A 107 3.79 -1.62 13.87
C VAL A 107 3.50 -2.40 15.16
N ASP A 108 2.84 -3.56 15.05
CA ASP A 108 2.51 -4.38 16.22
C ASP A 108 3.45 -5.58 16.34
N LYS A 109 4.46 -5.44 17.19
CA LYS A 109 5.42 -6.53 17.50
C LYS A 109 4.76 -7.76 18.14
N LYS A 110 3.50 -7.69 18.57
CA LYS A 110 2.73 -8.83 19.08
C LYS A 110 2.05 -9.61 17.96
N VAL A 111 1.85 -8.99 16.80
CA VAL A 111 1.29 -9.65 15.62
C VAL A 111 2.44 -10.37 14.92
N THR A 112 2.59 -11.66 15.22
CA THR A 112 3.65 -12.50 14.66
C THR A 112 3.24 -13.21 13.36
N GLN A 113 1.94 -13.30 13.07
CA GLN A 113 1.41 -13.95 11.88
C GLN A 113 0.20 -13.20 11.32
N ILE A 114 0.25 -12.84 10.03
CA ILE A 114 -0.90 -12.41 9.24
C ILE A 114 -0.98 -13.33 8.03
N GLU A 115 -2.06 -14.12 7.94
CA GLU A 115 -2.35 -14.91 6.75
C GLU A 115 -2.91 -14.02 5.65
N CYS A 116 -2.07 -13.57 4.72
CA CYS A 116 -2.52 -12.88 3.53
C CYS A 116 -2.97 -13.91 2.48
N ARG A 117 -4.24 -14.33 2.51
CA ARG A 117 -4.78 -15.24 1.49
C ARG A 117 -4.77 -14.56 0.12
N GLY A 118 -4.12 -15.19 -0.87
CA GLY A 118 -4.06 -14.68 -2.25
C GLY A 118 -2.96 -13.66 -2.55
N VAL A 119 -2.03 -13.42 -1.62
CA VAL A 119 -0.83 -12.59 -1.88
C VAL A 119 0.38 -13.50 -2.14
N HIS A 120 1.00 -13.34 -3.30
CA HIS A 120 2.17 -14.13 -3.68
C HIS A 120 3.37 -13.84 -2.73
N PRO A 121 4.10 -14.86 -2.23
CA PRO A 121 5.22 -14.66 -1.29
C PRO A 121 6.32 -13.73 -1.82
N GLU A 122 6.58 -13.73 -3.13
CA GLU A 122 7.56 -12.84 -3.77
C GLU A 122 7.19 -11.37 -3.59
N LEU A 123 5.89 -11.01 -3.63
CA LEU A 123 5.44 -9.64 -3.37
C LEU A 123 5.73 -9.23 -1.94
N LEU A 124 5.50 -10.12 -0.96
CA LEU A 124 5.78 -9.84 0.44
C LEU A 124 7.26 -9.58 0.68
N VAL A 125 8.14 -10.39 0.11
CA VAL A 125 9.59 -10.21 0.20
C VAL A 125 10.04 -8.89 -0.45
N GLN A 126 9.50 -8.57 -1.62
CA GLN A 126 9.80 -7.30 -2.28
C GLN A 126 9.33 -6.10 -1.46
N LEU A 127 8.11 -6.12 -0.94
CA LEU A 127 7.57 -5.06 -0.07
C LEU A 127 8.40 -4.91 1.21
N GLU A 128 8.79 -6.01 1.83
CA GLU A 128 9.66 -5.98 3.00
C GLU A 128 11.01 -5.31 2.66
N SER A 129 11.61 -5.65 1.52
CA SER A 129 12.85 -5.03 1.08
C SER A 129 12.70 -3.52 0.87
N ILE A 130 11.60 -3.06 0.26
CA ILE A 130 11.32 -1.65 0.00
C ILE A 130 11.25 -0.87 1.31
N THR A 131 10.59 -1.41 2.32
CA THR A 131 10.43 -0.74 3.61
C THR A 131 11.74 -0.60 4.40
N LEU A 132 12.78 -1.39 4.08
CA LEU A 132 14.11 -1.30 4.70
C LEU A 132 15.00 -0.23 4.04
N ILE A 133 14.68 0.21 2.83
CA ILE A 133 15.46 1.22 2.10
C ILE A 133 15.34 2.58 2.81
N LYS A 134 16.50 3.18 3.14
CA LYS A 134 16.55 4.49 3.83
C LYS A 134 16.20 5.66 2.91
N SER A 135 16.73 5.65 1.69
CA SER A 135 16.54 6.70 0.68
C SER A 135 15.10 6.70 0.17
N SER A 136 14.46 7.87 0.15
CA SER A 136 13.09 8.00 -0.37
C SER A 136 13.01 7.78 -1.87
N LEU A 137 14.01 8.27 -2.62
CA LEU A 137 14.09 8.12 -4.07
C LEU A 137 14.23 6.64 -4.46
N ASP A 138 15.10 5.90 -3.76
CA ASP A 138 15.30 4.48 -4.04
C ASP A 138 14.06 3.66 -3.69
N ARG A 139 13.31 4.04 -2.65
CA ARG A 139 11.99 3.44 -2.35
C ARG A 139 10.99 3.67 -3.47
N GLN A 140 10.94 4.88 -4.02
CA GLN A 140 10.04 5.20 -5.13
C GLN A 140 10.42 4.43 -6.39
N ALA A 141 11.71 4.33 -6.71
CA ALA A 141 12.20 3.53 -7.83
C ALA A 141 11.84 2.05 -7.66
N ALA A 142 12.01 1.50 -6.46
CA ALA A 142 11.63 0.13 -6.15
C ALA A 142 10.11 -0.09 -6.21
N LEU A 143 9.30 0.88 -5.79
CA LEU A 143 7.84 0.86 -5.98
C LEU A 143 7.48 0.80 -7.47
N PHE A 144 8.09 1.63 -8.31
CA PHE A 144 7.80 1.62 -9.74
C PHE A 144 8.19 0.31 -10.42
N LYS A 145 9.33 -0.27 -10.03
CA LYS A 145 9.71 -1.60 -10.49
C LYS A 145 8.67 -2.65 -10.07
N LEU A 146 8.21 -2.61 -8.83
CA LEU A 146 7.16 -3.49 -8.32
C LEU A 146 5.86 -3.36 -9.11
N LEU A 147 5.40 -2.13 -9.40
CA LEU A 147 4.19 -1.89 -10.20
C LEU A 147 4.30 -2.41 -11.64
N GLN A 148 5.48 -2.34 -12.24
CA GLN A 148 5.72 -2.90 -13.59
C GLN A 148 5.73 -4.44 -13.59
N GLU A 149 6.19 -5.05 -12.50
CA GLU A 149 6.31 -6.51 -12.36
C GLU A 149 5.05 -7.17 -11.78
N GLU A 150 4.18 -6.43 -11.11
CA GLU A 150 3.00 -6.90 -10.38
C GLU A 150 2.15 -7.88 -11.20
N SER A 151 1.75 -7.48 -12.42
CA SER A 151 0.94 -8.33 -13.31
C SER A 151 1.61 -9.67 -13.64
N ARG A 152 2.95 -9.69 -13.78
CA ARG A 152 3.71 -10.92 -14.03
C ARG A 152 3.74 -11.81 -12.80
N ILE A 153 3.81 -11.22 -11.61
CA ILE A 153 3.87 -11.96 -10.35
C ILE A 153 2.50 -12.57 -10.03
N LEU A 154 1.41 -11.81 -10.24
CA LEU A 154 0.05 -12.31 -10.02
C LEU A 154 -0.35 -13.40 -11.02
N ASN A 155 0.02 -13.27 -12.30
CA ASN A 155 -0.32 -14.25 -13.33
C ASN A 155 0.43 -15.59 -13.21
N ARG A 156 1.46 -15.70 -12.35
CA ARG A 156 2.15 -16.97 -12.11
C ARG A 156 1.29 -17.97 -11.31
N ASP A 157 0.27 -17.51 -10.59
CA ASP A 157 -0.39 -18.28 -9.54
C ASP A 157 -1.82 -18.75 -9.86
N ASP A 158 -2.27 -18.66 -11.12
CA ASP A 158 -3.54 -19.27 -11.59
C ASP A 158 -3.56 -20.81 -11.48
N SER A 159 -2.56 -21.43 -10.84
CA SER A 159 -2.41 -22.88 -10.68
C SER A 159 -2.41 -23.38 -9.23
N ARG A 160 -2.69 -22.55 -8.22
CA ARG A 160 -2.75 -23.02 -6.82
C ARG A 160 -4.07 -22.67 -6.12
N VAL A 161 -5.14 -23.33 -6.56
CA VAL A 161 -6.28 -23.63 -5.67
C VAL A 161 -5.80 -24.65 -4.64
N VAL A 162 -5.23 -24.20 -3.53
CA VAL A 162 -5.01 -25.06 -2.36
C VAL A 162 -6.32 -25.08 -1.58
N SER A 163 -7.09 -26.15 -1.76
CA SER A 163 -8.15 -26.51 -0.83
C SER A 163 -7.49 -27.00 0.46
N VAL A 164 -7.61 -26.22 1.54
CA VAL A 164 -7.22 -26.68 2.86
C VAL A 164 -8.35 -27.54 3.40
N ILE A 165 -8.07 -28.84 3.58
CA ILE A 165 -8.90 -29.73 4.36
C ILE A 165 -8.60 -29.38 5.82
N ASP A 166 -9.50 -28.65 6.49
CA ASP A 166 -9.43 -28.45 7.93
C ASP A 166 -9.49 -29.82 8.62
N ARG A 167 -8.34 -30.29 9.13
CA ARG A 167 -8.33 -31.31 10.17
C ARG A 167 -8.22 -30.58 11.50
N PRO A 168 -9.22 -30.64 12.39
CA PRO A 168 -9.11 -30.04 13.71
C PRO A 168 -7.95 -30.68 14.46
N PHE A 169 -7.07 -29.85 15.00
CA PHE A 169 -6.01 -30.27 15.92
C PHE A 169 -6.66 -30.72 17.23
N VAL A 170 -6.71 -32.04 17.45
CA VAL A 170 -7.10 -32.62 18.74
C VAL A 170 -5.88 -32.55 19.65
N ASN A 171 -5.97 -31.75 20.71
CA ASN A 171 -4.92 -31.64 21.71
C ASN A 171 -5.01 -32.85 22.66
N GLU A 172 -4.22 -33.90 22.42
CA GLU A 172 -4.23 -35.17 23.20
C GLU A 172 -3.58 -35.05 24.60
N LEU A 173 -3.47 -33.84 25.17
CA LEU A 173 -2.91 -33.63 26.52
C LEU A 173 -3.96 -33.27 27.59
N ILE A 174 -5.23 -33.61 27.34
CA ILE A 174 -6.27 -33.61 28.37
C ILE A 174 -6.91 -34.99 28.38
N SER A 175 -6.32 -35.90 29.15
CA SER A 175 -6.95 -37.14 29.63
C SER A 175 -6.47 -37.43 31.05
#